data_AF-A0A943D9B0-F1
#
_entry.id   AF-A0A943D9B0-F1
#
_cell.length_a   1.000
_cell.length_b   1.000
_cell.length_c   1.000
_cell.angle_alpha   90.00
_cell.angle_beta   90.00
_cell.angle_gamma   90.00
#
_symmetry.space_group_name_H-M   'P 1'
#
loop_
_entity.id
_entity.type
_entity.pdbx_description
1 polymer ?
#
loop_
_entity_poly.entity_id
_entity_poly.type
_entity_poly.pdbx_seq_one_letter_code
_entity_poly.pdbx_strand_id
1 'polypeptide(L)' 'MDKKLDRKQKDELLSRTVPSRQKQAKEYLQGRSPGTMQRYAPDAHADRREGWVESEETVRDLVDWREEAIY' A
#
# COMPACT_ATOMS: atom_id res chain seq x y z
N MET A 1 -25.95 -20.27 -13.79
CA MET A 1 -25.21 -20.32 -15.08
C MET A 1 -24.18 -19.20 -15.07
N ASP A 2 -22.98 -19.45 -14.56
CA ASP A 2 -21.92 -18.44 -14.52
C ASP A 2 -21.27 -18.31 -15.89
N LYS A 3 -21.66 -17.26 -16.64
CA LYS A 3 -20.98 -16.90 -17.88
C LYS A 3 -19.55 -16.49 -17.54
N LYS A 4 -18.57 -17.31 -17.91
CA LYS A 4 -17.16 -16.94 -17.79
C LYS A 4 -16.86 -15.84 -18.81
N LEU A 5 -16.46 -14.67 -18.30
CA LEU A 5 -16.01 -13.55 -19.12
C LEU A 5 -14.74 -13.93 -19.89
N ASP A 6 -14.75 -13.64 -21.19
CA ASP A 6 -13.59 -13.81 -22.05
C ASP A 6 -12.46 -12.82 -21.66
N ARG A 7 -11.22 -13.16 -22.01
CA ARG A 7 -10.03 -12.36 -21.66
C ARG A 7 -10.16 -10.91 -22.11
N LYS A 8 -10.66 -10.65 -23.32
CA LYS A 8 -10.85 -9.27 -23.81
C LYS A 8 -11.90 -8.50 -23.00
N GLN A 9 -12.97 -9.17 -22.60
CA GLN A 9 -14.02 -8.55 -21.79
C GLN A 9 -13.55 -8.27 -20.37
N LYS A 10 -12.69 -9.13 -19.82
CA LYS A 10 -12.03 -8.87 -18.54
C LYS A 10 -11.05 -7.71 -18.64
N ASP A 11 -10.23 -7.65 -19.67
CA ASP A 11 -9.26 -6.55 -19.86
C ASP A 11 -9.98 -5.21 -20.05
N GLU A 12 -11.10 -5.17 -20.77
CA GLU A 12 -11.93 -3.97 -20.91
C GLU A 12 -12.56 -3.54 -19.58
N LEU A 13 -13.12 -4.48 -18.81
CA LEU A 13 -13.64 -4.19 -17.46
C LEU A 13 -12.51 -3.71 -16.54
N LEU A 14 -11.36 -4.36 -16.56
CA LEU A 14 -10.22 -4.01 -15.72
C LEU A 14 -9.66 -2.63 -16.07
N SER A 15 -9.63 -2.27 -17.36
CA SER A 15 -9.23 -0.93 -17.82
C SER A 15 -10.16 0.18 -17.32
N ARG A 16 -11.44 -0.14 -17.09
CA ARG A 16 -12.42 0.77 -16.46
C ARG A 16 -12.33 0.79 -14.93
N THR A 17 -11.70 -0.22 -14.32
CA THR A 17 -11.51 -0.32 -12.87
C THR A 17 -10.20 0.29 -12.38
N VAL A 18 -9.43 0.99 -13.23
CA VAL A 18 -8.23 1.70 -12.75
C VAL A 18 -8.67 2.61 -11.61
N PRO A 19 -8.17 2.37 -10.38
CA PRO A 19 -8.71 3.08 -9.25
C PRO A 19 -8.46 4.57 -9.42
N SER A 20 -9.53 5.37 -9.35
CA SER A 20 -9.38 6.81 -9.34
C SER A 20 -8.55 7.18 -8.11
N ARG A 21 -7.34 7.71 -8.35
CA ARG A 21 -6.41 8.13 -7.30
C ARG A 21 -7.06 9.14 -6.36
N GLN A 22 -7.90 10.03 -6.89
CA GLN A 22 -8.67 11.01 -6.12
C GLN A 22 -9.70 10.34 -5.20
N LYS A 23 -10.42 9.32 -5.71
CA LYS A 23 -11.39 8.57 -4.92
C LYS A 23 -10.70 7.77 -3.81
N GLN A 24 -9.59 7.11 -4.12
CA GLN A 24 -8.80 6.36 -3.13
C GLN A 24 -8.22 7.27 -2.05
N ALA A 25 -7.67 8.43 -2.43
CA ALA A 25 -7.18 9.39 -1.46
C ALA A 25 -8.30 9.88 -0.52
N LYS A 26 -9.49 10.15 -1.07
CA LYS A 26 -10.66 10.52 -0.28
C LYS A 26 -11.10 9.42 0.68
N GLU A 27 -11.14 8.16 0.23
CA GLU A 27 -11.49 7.01 1.09
C GLU A 27 -10.45 6.76 2.18
N TYR A 28 -9.15 6.93 1.87
CA TYR A 28 -8.06 6.86 2.83
C TYR A 28 -8.19 7.94 3.91
N LEU A 29 -8.40 9.21 3.52
CA LEU A 29 -8.61 10.32 4.45
C LEU A 29 -9.87 10.16 5.31
N GLN A 30 -10.88 9.42 4.83
CA GLN A 30 -12.08 9.06 5.59
C GLN A 30 -11.90 7.81 6.48
N GLY A 31 -10.72 7.19 6.49
CA GLY A 31 -10.44 5.96 7.24
C GLY A 31 -11.17 4.73 6.71
N ARG A 32 -11.75 4.79 5.49
CA ARG A 32 -12.51 3.70 4.87
C ARG A 32 -11.66 2.75 4.06
N SER A 33 -10.45 3.18 3.69
CA SER A 33 -9.46 2.35 2.99
C SER A 33 -8.14 2.38 3.75
N PRO A 34 -7.48 1.23 3.94
CA PRO A 34 -6.14 1.19 4.52
C PRO A 34 -5.13 1.86 3.58
N GLY A 35 -4.05 2.36 4.17
CA GLY A 35 -2.91 2.88 3.42
C GLY A 35 -2.16 1.76 2.68
N THR A 36 -1.38 2.10 1.66
CA THR A 36 -0.56 1.12 0.93
C THR A 36 0.37 0.36 1.86
N MET A 37 0.99 1.04 2.82
CA MET A 37 1.94 0.43 3.77
C MET A 37 1.27 -0.58 4.71
N GLN A 38 0.02 -0.36 5.13
CA GLN A 38 -0.75 -1.31 5.94
C GLN A 38 -0.99 -2.65 5.24
N ARG A 39 -0.90 -2.71 3.91
CA ARG A 39 -1.03 -3.98 3.20
C ARG A 39 0.18 -4.89 3.45
N TYR A 40 1.36 -4.31 3.66
CA TYR A 40 2.59 -5.05 3.91
C TYR A 40 2.82 -5.28 5.41
N ALA A 41 2.31 -4.40 6.26
CA ALA A 41 2.35 -4.54 7.71
C ALA A 41 0.97 -4.23 8.32
N PRO A 42 0.08 -5.24 8.42
CA PRO A 42 -1.30 -5.04 8.89
C PRO A 42 -1.41 -4.47 10.30
N ASP A 43 -0.45 -4.84 11.17
CA ASP A 43 -0.40 -4.38 12.56
C ASP A 43 0.37 -3.06 12.72
N ALA A 44 1.01 -2.57 11.67
CA ALA A 44 1.72 -1.31 11.71
C ALA A 44 0.72 -0.15 11.64
N HIS A 45 1.06 0.92 12.35
CA HIS A 45 0.26 2.14 12.42
C HIS A 45 1.17 3.31 12.14
N ALA A 46 0.74 4.19 11.24
CA ALA A 46 1.42 5.46 11.02
C ALA A 46 1.40 6.30 12.30
N ASP A 47 2.52 6.97 12.57
CA ASP A 47 2.59 8.01 13.57
C ASP A 47 1.61 9.15 13.22
N ARG A 48 1.08 9.81 14.25
CA ARG A 48 0.07 10.87 14.09
C ARG A 48 0.63 12.16 13.48
N ARG A 49 1.93 12.42 13.63
CA ARG A 49 2.61 13.64 13.17
C ARG A 49 3.46 13.36 11.93
N GLU A 50 4.20 12.27 11.94
CA GLU A 50 5.21 11.93 10.93
C GLU A 50 4.72 10.89 9.92
N GLY A 51 3.57 10.25 10.18
CA GLY A 51 2.95 9.31 9.25
C GLY A 51 3.69 7.97 9.20
N TRP A 52 3.94 7.46 7.99
CA TRP A 52 4.64 6.19 7.74
C TRP A 52 6.17 6.33 7.66
N VAL A 53 6.70 7.45 8.15
CA VAL A 53 8.13 7.70 8.14
C VAL A 53 8.77 6.97 9.31
N GLU A 54 9.81 6.17 9.03
CA GLU A 54 10.57 5.48 10.06
C GLU A 54 11.32 6.48 10.95
N SER A 55 11.46 6.14 12.23
CA SER A 55 12.22 6.98 13.15
C SER A 55 13.71 7.04 12.78
N GLU A 56 14.40 8.11 13.16
CA GLU A 56 15.84 8.23 12.91
C GLU A 56 16.64 7.08 13.55
N GLU A 57 16.20 6.60 14.72
CA GLU A 57 16.76 5.43 15.39
C GLU A 57 16.59 4.17 14.53
N THR A 58 15.37 3.89 14.06
CA THR A 58 15.10 2.74 13.17
C THR A 58 15.92 2.80 11.89
N VAL A 59 16.11 3.99 11.32
CA VAL A 59 16.97 4.17 10.14
C VAL A 59 18.43 3.84 10.45
N ARG A 60 18.95 4.27 11.60
CA ARG A 60 20.32 3.95 12.03
C ARG A 60 20.50 2.44 12.24
N ASP A 61 19.57 1.79 12.93
CA ASP A 61 19.61 0.33 13.14
C ASP A 61 19.60 -0.43 11.80
N LEU A 62 18.81 0.04 10.82
CA LEU A 62 18.78 -0.56 9.48
C LEU A 62 20.09 -0.34 8.70
N VAL A 63 20.75 0.80 8.89
CA VAL A 63 22.06 1.09 8.30
C VAL A 63 23.11 0.14 8.90
N ASP A 64 23.16 0.04 10.23
CA ASP A 64 24.08 -0.85 10.93
C ASP A 64 23.85 -2.31 10.50
N TRP A 65 22.59 -2.75 10.44
CA TRP A 65 22.23 -4.08 9.95
C TRP A 65 22.68 -4.32 8.50
N ARG A 66 22.56 -3.31 7.62
CA ARG A 66 23.02 -3.42 6.24
C ARG A 66 24.54 -3.50 6.13
N GLU A 67 25.28 -2.85 7.01
CA GLU A 67 26.74 -2.91 7.04
C GLU A 67 27.25 -4.28 7.53
N GLU A 68 26.51 -4.91 8.46
CA GLU A 68 26.80 -6.25 8.95
C GLU A 68 26.27 -7.37 8.04
N ALA A 69 25.31 -7.07 7.17
CA ALA A 69 24.74 -8.04 6.25
C ALA A 69 25.77 -8.49 5.21
N ILE A 70 26.07 -9.78 5.22
CA ILE A 70 26.92 -10.44 4.23
C ILE A 70 26.13 -10.50 2.91
N TYR A 71 26.42 -9.60 1.97
CA TYR A 71 25.95 -9.72 0.58
C TYR A 71 26.69 -10.84 -0.16
#